data_AF-A0A7W2CDC4-F1
#
_entry.id   AF-A0A7W2CDC4-F1
#
_cell.length_a   1.000
_cell.length_b   1.000
_cell.length_c   1.000
_cell.angle_alpha   90.00
_cell.angle_beta   90.00
_cell.angle_gamma   90.00
#
_symmetry.space_group_name_H-M   'P 1'
#
loop_
_entity.id
_entity.type
_entity.pdbx_description
1 polymer ?
#
loop_
_entity_poly.entity_id
_entity_poly.type
_entity_poly.pdbx_seq_one_letter_code
_entity_poly.pdbx_strand_id
1 'polypeptide(L)'
;MTKKRKHSRTRRLSNSGTNSETEKATREFWHGPTALPDRPSKVQVAEDAAAVIHSLGAAPLNGQEDTAEHYFDAIYHRSVTLAAALATAAELVGDDEDEPIG
;
A
#
# COMPACT_ATOMS: atom_id res chain seq x y z
N MET A 1 26.97 66.63 7.70
CA MET A 1 26.53 65.31 8.21
C MET A 1 25.33 64.84 7.40
N THR A 2 25.45 63.84 6.53
CA THR A 2 24.34 63.32 5.72
C THR A 2 24.17 61.82 5.97
N LYS A 3 23.07 61.44 6.66
CA LYS A 3 22.74 60.03 6.95
C LYS A 3 21.95 59.43 5.79
N LYS A 4 22.61 58.60 4.96
CA LYS A 4 21.94 57.77 3.95
C LYS A 4 21.17 56.63 4.64
N ARG A 5 19.83 56.64 4.53
CA ARG A 5 18.95 55.57 5.03
C ARG A 5 18.99 54.39 4.05
N LYS A 6 19.52 53.24 4.48
CA LYS A 6 19.43 51.98 3.73
C LYS A 6 17.97 51.51 3.76
N HIS A 7 17.32 51.44 2.60
CA HIS A 7 16.01 50.81 2.47
C HIS A 7 16.18 49.29 2.47
N SER A 8 15.65 48.65 3.51
CA SER A 8 15.55 47.20 3.62
C SER A 8 14.66 46.67 2.50
N ARG A 9 15.27 46.12 1.45
CA ARG A 9 14.56 45.29 0.47
C ARG A 9 14.12 44.02 1.18
N THR A 10 12.90 44.00 1.70
CA THR A 10 12.24 42.78 2.13
C THR A 10 12.06 41.90 0.91
N ARG A 11 12.83 40.80 0.86
CA ARG A 11 12.75 39.79 -0.18
C ARG A 11 11.38 39.13 -0.04
N ARG A 12 10.40 39.58 -0.82
CA ARG A 12 9.09 38.93 -0.92
C ARG A 12 9.36 37.56 -1.53
N LEU A 13 9.23 36.52 -0.73
CA LEU A 13 9.22 35.13 -1.18
C LEU A 13 7.97 34.98 -2.06
N SER A 14 8.13 35.25 -3.34
CA SER A 14 7.10 35.01 -4.34
C SER A 14 6.89 33.51 -4.41
N ASN A 15 5.68 33.09 -4.06
CA ASN A 15 5.16 31.73 -4.24
C ASN A 15 5.02 31.42 -5.73
N SER A 16 6.15 31.25 -6.42
CA SER A 16 6.24 30.80 -7.80
C SER A 16 6.76 29.37 -7.76
N GLY A 17 5.82 28.42 -7.66
CA GLY A 17 6.06 26.98 -7.51
C GLY A 17 6.70 26.38 -8.75
N THR A 18 8.01 26.50 -8.87
CA THR A 18 8.80 25.53 -9.62
C THR A 18 9.01 24.35 -8.69
N ASN A 19 8.36 23.22 -8.96
CA ASN A 19 8.60 21.96 -8.25
C ASN A 19 10.10 21.81 -7.99
N SER A 20 10.46 21.68 -6.72
CA SER A 20 11.85 21.71 -6.31
C SER A 20 12.65 20.63 -7.04
N GLU A 21 13.92 20.88 -7.35
CA GLU A 21 14.78 19.87 -7.98
C GLU A 21 14.82 18.57 -7.15
N THR A 22 14.64 18.71 -5.83
CA THR A 22 14.41 17.62 -4.90
C THR A 22 13.11 16.85 -5.14
N GLU A 23 11.98 17.49 -5.44
CA GLU A 23 10.74 16.79 -5.80
C GLU A 23 10.90 16.01 -7.11
N LYS A 24 11.60 16.57 -8.09
CA LYS A 24 11.89 15.87 -9.36
C LYS A 24 12.76 14.65 -9.14
N ALA A 25 13.86 14.79 -8.40
CA ALA A 25 14.75 13.69 -8.06
C ALA A 25 14.03 12.60 -7.24
N THR A 26 13.18 13.00 -6.29
CA THR A 26 12.39 12.06 -5.47
C THR A 26 11.39 11.31 -6.34
N ARG A 27 10.71 12.01 -7.26
CA ARG A 27 9.77 11.40 -8.19
C ARG A 27 10.47 10.44 -9.15
N GLU A 28 11.61 10.83 -9.70
CA GLU A 28 12.43 9.97 -10.56
C GLU A 28 12.93 8.72 -9.82
N PHE A 29 13.32 8.86 -8.55
CA PHE A 29 13.76 7.73 -7.72
C PHE A 29 12.66 6.70 -7.46
N TRP A 30 11.44 7.13 -7.10
CA TRP A 30 10.35 6.21 -6.74
C TRP A 30 9.53 5.70 -7.92
N HIS A 31 9.41 6.48 -9.00
CA HIS A 31 8.57 6.11 -10.15
C HIS A 31 9.38 5.60 -11.35
N GLY A 32 10.68 5.91 -11.40
CA GLY A 32 11.53 5.56 -12.54
C GLY A 32 11.08 6.21 -13.85
N PRO A 33 11.68 5.82 -14.99
CA PRO A 33 11.33 6.32 -16.31
C PRO A 33 10.07 5.67 -16.91
N THR A 34 9.58 4.57 -16.31
CA THR A 34 8.39 3.85 -16.77
C THR A 34 7.13 4.39 -16.11
N ALA A 35 6.03 4.46 -16.86
CA ALA A 35 4.72 4.72 -16.26
C ALA A 35 4.43 3.68 -15.16
N LEU A 36 3.77 4.11 -14.08
CA LEU A 36 3.30 3.16 -13.09
C LEU A 36 2.31 2.19 -13.74
N PRO A 37 2.29 0.91 -13.33
CA PRO A 37 1.23 0.01 -13.72
C PRO A 37 -0.12 0.55 -13.25
N ASP A 38 -1.17 0.15 -13.96
CA ASP A 38 -2.54 0.48 -13.57
C ASP A 38 -2.83 -0.03 -12.15
N ARG A 39 -3.75 0.67 -11.47
CA ARG A 39 -4.18 0.27 -10.13
C ARG A 39 -4.75 -1.16 -10.20
N PRO A 40 -4.35 -2.07 -9.30
CA PRO A 40 -4.94 -3.39 -9.24
C PRO A 40 -6.45 -3.31 -8.93
N SER A 41 -7.20 -4.32 -9.36
CA SER A 41 -8.61 -4.50 -8.99
C SER A 41 -8.77 -4.63 -7.48
N LYS A 42 -9.96 -4.32 -6.96
CA LYS A 42 -10.26 -4.60 -5.56
C LYS A 42 -10.14 -6.11 -5.26
N VAL A 43 -9.87 -6.40 -3.99
CA VAL A 43 -9.64 -7.74 -3.46
C VAL A 43 -10.77 -8.08 -2.50
N GLN A 44 -11.32 -9.27 -2.66
CA GLN A 44 -12.26 -9.85 -1.70
C GLN A 44 -11.50 -10.59 -0.60
N VAL A 45 -11.90 -10.35 0.66
CA VAL A 45 -11.32 -11.05 1.81
C VAL A 45 -12.01 -12.40 1.95
N ALA A 46 -11.23 -13.48 2.01
CA ALA A 46 -11.75 -14.83 2.17
C ALA A 46 -12.48 -15.01 3.52
N GLU A 47 -13.66 -15.61 3.51
CA GLU A 47 -14.43 -15.94 4.73
C GLU A 47 -13.75 -17.03 5.56
N ASP A 48 -13.23 -18.06 4.90
CA ASP A 48 -12.42 -19.11 5.49
C ASP A 48 -11.01 -19.11 4.86
N ALA A 49 -10.03 -18.76 5.69
CA ALA A 49 -8.63 -18.64 5.29
C ALA A 49 -7.97 -19.98 4.94
N ALA A 50 -8.47 -21.09 5.50
CA ALA A 50 -7.86 -22.41 5.42
C ALA A 50 -8.70 -23.42 4.60
N ALA A 51 -9.90 -23.04 4.13
CA ALA A 51 -10.80 -23.89 3.35
C ALA A 51 -10.12 -24.71 2.24
N VAL A 52 -9.22 -24.08 1.47
CA VAL A 52 -8.49 -24.78 0.38
C VAL A 52 -7.61 -25.89 0.95
N ILE A 53 -6.90 -25.64 2.05
CA ILE A 53 -6.00 -26.62 2.64
C ILE A 53 -6.79 -27.75 3.30
N HIS A 54 -7.90 -27.44 3.98
CA HIS A 54 -8.80 -28.47 4.51
C HIS A 54 -9.38 -29.35 3.41
N SER A 55 -9.64 -28.79 2.22
CA SER A 55 -10.17 -29.56 1.08
C SER A 55 -9.18 -30.58 0.51
N LEU A 56 -7.87 -30.41 0.75
CA LEU A 56 -6.83 -31.33 0.29
C LEU A 56 -6.72 -32.58 1.17
N GLY A 57 -7.37 -32.59 2.34
CA GLY A 57 -7.30 -33.67 3.31
C GLY A 57 -6.07 -33.57 4.23
N ALA A 58 -5.85 -34.63 5.00
CA ALA A 58 -4.80 -34.66 6.02
C ALA A 58 -3.40 -34.48 5.40
N ALA A 59 -2.56 -33.73 6.10
CA ALA A 59 -1.18 -33.50 5.68
C ALA A 59 -0.43 -34.85 5.57
N PRO A 60 0.33 -35.11 4.49
CA PRO A 60 1.08 -36.36 4.34
C PRO A 60 2.37 -36.36 5.18
N LEU A 61 2.22 -36.12 6.48
CA LEU A 61 3.29 -36.02 7.48
C LEU A 61 3.07 -37.07 8.55
N ASN A 62 3.61 -38.27 8.31
CA ASN A 62 3.41 -39.45 9.17
C ASN A 62 3.65 -39.14 10.66
N GLY A 63 2.61 -39.30 11.48
CA GLY A 63 2.65 -39.11 12.93
C GLY A 63 2.69 -37.65 13.40
N GLN A 64 2.49 -36.69 12.50
CA GLN A 64 2.42 -35.25 12.77
C GLN A 64 1.27 -34.58 12.02
N GLU A 65 0.28 -35.36 11.58
CA GLU A 65 -0.83 -34.89 10.76
C GLU A 65 -1.62 -33.79 11.48
N ASP A 66 -2.07 -34.05 12.72
CA ASP A 66 -2.83 -33.10 13.54
C ASP A 66 -2.04 -31.81 13.85
N THR A 67 -0.75 -31.98 14.19
CA THR A 67 0.13 -30.85 14.50
C THR A 67 0.29 -29.94 13.28
N ALA A 68 0.44 -30.53 12.09
CA ALA A 68 0.59 -29.79 10.84
C ALA A 68 -0.68 -29.02 10.47
N GLU A 69 -1.85 -29.64 10.63
CA GLU A 69 -3.15 -28.97 10.41
C GLU A 69 -3.28 -27.70 11.26
N HIS A 70 -2.98 -27.78 12.56
CA HIS A 70 -3.03 -26.62 13.45
C HIS A 70 -2.07 -25.49 13.05
N TYR A 71 -0.86 -25.83 12.60
CA TYR A 71 0.09 -24.82 12.14
C TYR A 71 -0.35 -24.19 10.82
N PHE A 72 -0.90 -24.97 9.89
CA PHE A 72 -1.44 -24.42 8.66
C PHE A 72 -2.56 -23.42 8.99
N ASP A 73 -3.53 -23.79 9.80
CA ASP A 73 -4.62 -22.88 10.21
C ASP A 73 -4.09 -21.57 10.80
N ALA A 74 -3.16 -21.66 11.75
CA ALA A 74 -2.58 -20.48 12.38
C ALA A 74 -1.87 -19.54 11.38
N ILE A 75 -1.12 -20.11 10.44
CA ILE A 75 -0.39 -19.35 9.43
C ILE A 75 -1.35 -18.71 8.43
N TYR A 76 -2.35 -19.45 7.94
CA TYR A 76 -3.31 -18.94 6.96
C TYR A 76 -4.19 -17.85 7.55
N HIS A 77 -4.73 -18.04 8.76
CA HIS A 77 -5.51 -16.99 9.43
C HIS A 77 -4.70 -15.72 9.66
N ARG A 78 -3.45 -15.84 10.14
CA ARG A 78 -2.58 -14.69 10.34
C ARG A 78 -2.27 -13.98 9.03
N SER A 79 -2.03 -14.73 7.96
CA SER A 79 -1.69 -14.18 6.65
C SER A 79 -2.88 -13.44 6.03
N VAL A 80 -4.09 -14.03 6.09
CA VAL A 80 -5.32 -13.38 5.60
C VAL A 80 -5.64 -12.12 6.40
N THR A 81 -5.49 -12.17 7.73
CA THR A 81 -5.70 -10.98 8.58
C THR A 81 -4.76 -9.84 8.20
N LEU A 82 -3.48 -10.15 7.96
CA LEU A 82 -2.49 -9.17 7.51
C LEU A 82 -2.83 -8.64 6.11
N ALA A 83 -3.13 -9.53 5.16
CA ALA A 83 -3.49 -9.16 3.79
C ALA A 83 -4.73 -8.26 3.77
N ALA A 84 -5.76 -8.57 4.57
CA ALA A 84 -6.94 -7.74 4.73
C ALA A 84 -6.61 -6.37 5.32
N ALA A 85 -5.73 -6.31 6.34
CA ALA A 85 -5.27 -5.04 6.90
C ALA A 85 -4.50 -4.17 5.87
N LEU A 86 -3.67 -4.78 5.02
CA LEU A 86 -2.98 -4.07 3.95
C LEU A 86 -3.94 -3.61 2.85
N ALA A 87 -4.86 -4.48 2.44
CA ALA A 87 -5.86 -4.16 1.42
C ALA A 87 -6.78 -3.03 1.90
N THR A 88 -7.23 -3.04 3.15
CA THR A 88 -8.02 -1.95 3.73
C THR A 88 -7.23 -0.64 3.80
N ALA A 89 -5.96 -0.69 4.22
CA ALA A 89 -5.08 0.49 4.23
C ALA A 89 -4.83 1.08 2.82
N ALA A 90 -4.87 0.23 1.79
CA ALA A 90 -4.77 0.63 0.39
C ALA A 90 -6.14 0.95 -0.26
N GLU A 91 -7.23 0.96 0.51
CA GLU A 91 -8.60 1.16 0.02
C GLU A 91 -8.93 0.21 -1.15
N LEU A 92 -8.48 -1.04 -1.03
CA LEU A 92 -8.55 -2.07 -2.06
C LEU A 92 -9.52 -3.20 -1.67
N VAL A 93 -10.31 -3.06 -0.61
CA VAL A 93 -11.29 -4.07 -0.19
C VAL A 93 -12.66 -3.74 -0.76
N GLY A 94 -13.35 -4.72 -1.34
CA GLY A 94 -14.71 -4.60 -1.85
C GLY A 94 -14.84 -5.12 -3.28
N ASP A 95 -15.93 -4.77 -3.96
CA ASP A 95 -16.12 -5.08 -5.37
C ASP A 95 -15.88 -3.85 -6.25
N ASP A 96 -15.33 -4.04 -7.43
CA ASP A 96 -15.13 -2.95 -8.40
C ASP A 96 -16.48 -2.41 -8.91
N GLU A 97 -17.57 -3.16 -8.72
CA GLU A 97 -18.95 -2.77 -9.06
C GLU A 97 -19.57 -1.75 -8.09
N ASP A 98 -18.96 -1.49 -6.94
CA ASP A 98 -19.45 -0.52 -5.94
C ASP A 98 -19.13 0.95 -6.28
N GLU A 99 -18.44 1.22 -7.40
CA GLU A 99 -18.13 2.58 -7.84
C GLU A 99 -19.31 3.15 -8.67
N PRO A 100 -20.01 4.20 -8.20
CA PRO A 100 -21.15 4.74 -8.93
C PRO A 100 -20.67 5.31 -10.27
N ILE A 101 -21.24 4.79 -11.36
CA ILE A 101 -21.08 5.33 -12.71
C ILE A 101 -21.59 6.77 -12.70
N GLY A 102 -20.66 7.73 -12.66
CA GLY A 102 -20.92 9.17 -12.74
C GLY A 102 -20.73 9.69 -14.15
#